data_AF-U6DW54-F1
#
_entry.id   AF-U6DW54-F1
#
_cell.length_a   1.000
_cell.length_b   1.000
_cell.length_c   1.000
_cell.angle_alpha   90.00
_cell.angle_beta   90.00
_cell.angle_gamma   90.00
#
_symmetry.space_group_name_H-M   'P 1'
#
loop_
_entity.id
_entity.type
_entity.pdbx_description
1 polymer ?
#
loop_
_entity_poly.entity_id
_entity_poly.type
_entity_poly.pdbx_seq_one_letter_code
_entity_poly.pdbx_strand_id
1 'polypeptide(L)'
;GGCGPGGEEDPREQALPVGGVELRPADPPQYQEVPLDEAVTLRVPDVPVRPGQLFSATVLLRHNFTANVLTLRIKVKKGLHVTAARPAQPSLWTAKLDRFKGSKHHTTLITCHRAGTTGPDSSNPLELSEFLWVDFLVENTTSGGVAVTRPVTWQLEYAGQAPEAEKDKMVWEILVSERDIRALVPLAKAEELVNTALLTGEPRRVPVRLVTVDSGGALVEVTEQIGCESANTQVLQVSETCDAVFVSGKESRGARGVRVDFWWRRLRASLRLTVWAPLLPLRVELSDTTLEQVRGWRVPGAAEG
;
A
#
# COMPACT_ATOMS: atom_id res chain seq x y z
N GLY A 1 -43.79 28.26 -34.53
CA GLY A 1 -42.63 28.24 -33.63
C GLY A 1 -42.84 27.08 -32.68
N GLY A 2 -41.96 26.10 -32.72
CA GLY A 2 -42.17 24.77 -32.13
C GLY A 2 -42.03 24.73 -30.62
N CYS A 3 -42.86 23.88 -29.99
CA CYS A 3 -42.61 23.33 -28.67
C CYS A 3 -41.57 22.22 -28.81
N GLY A 4 -40.37 22.43 -28.24
CA GLY A 4 -39.38 21.36 -28.07
C GLY A 4 -39.76 20.48 -26.87
N PRO A 5 -39.54 19.16 -26.94
CA PRO A 5 -39.70 18.31 -25.77
C PRO A 5 -38.56 18.62 -24.79
N GLY A 6 -38.93 18.91 -23.54
CA GLY A 6 -37.97 18.93 -22.44
C GLY A 6 -37.35 17.54 -22.34
N GLY A 7 -36.02 17.48 -22.47
CA GLY A 7 -35.27 16.25 -22.26
C GLY A 7 -35.55 15.72 -20.87
N GLU A 8 -36.06 14.49 -20.78
CA GLU A 8 -35.94 13.66 -19.60
C GLU A 8 -34.45 13.53 -19.28
N GLU A 9 -33.99 14.22 -18.23
CA GLU A 9 -32.75 13.85 -17.56
C GLU A 9 -32.98 12.45 -16.97
N ASP A 10 -32.32 11.47 -17.59
CA ASP A 10 -32.15 10.11 -17.11
C ASP A 10 -31.86 10.13 -15.60
N PRO A 11 -32.66 9.44 -14.75
CA PRO A 11 -32.46 9.49 -13.31
C PRO A 11 -31.10 8.90 -12.98
N ARG A 12 -30.14 9.81 -12.73
CA ARG A 12 -28.76 9.57 -12.32
C ARG A 12 -28.69 8.30 -11.49
N GLU A 13 -27.98 7.28 -12.02
CA GLU A 13 -27.65 6.04 -11.32
C GLU A 13 -27.27 6.37 -9.87
N GLN A 14 -28.18 6.14 -8.93
CA GLN A 14 -27.86 6.24 -7.51
C GLN A 14 -26.88 5.10 -7.23
N ALA A 15 -25.62 5.47 -7.00
CA ALA A 15 -24.57 4.51 -6.67
C ALA A 15 -24.98 3.76 -5.40
N LEU A 16 -25.35 2.48 -5.55
CA LEU A 16 -25.66 1.62 -4.43
C LEU A 16 -24.37 1.34 -3.65
N PRO A 17 -24.35 1.52 -2.32
CA PRO A 17 -23.17 1.24 -1.51
C PRO A 17 -22.84 -0.26 -1.58
N VAL A 18 -21.63 -0.56 -2.04
CA VAL A 18 -21.12 -1.94 -2.23
C VAL A 18 -20.59 -2.54 -0.92
N GLY A 19 -20.33 -1.71 0.09
CA GLY A 19 -19.80 -2.11 1.39
C GLY A 19 -19.19 -0.93 2.14
N GLY A 20 -18.76 -1.16 3.38
CA GLY A 20 -18.03 -0.19 4.19
C GLY A 20 -16.57 -0.62 4.40
N VAL A 21 -15.64 0.32 4.29
CA VAL A 21 -14.25 0.11 4.69
C VAL A 21 -13.97 1.02 5.89
N GLU A 22 -13.65 0.43 7.04
CA GLU A 22 -13.26 1.19 8.22
C GLU A 22 -11.83 1.72 8.01
N LEU A 23 -11.71 3.03 7.79
CA LEU A 23 -10.43 3.71 7.77
C LEU A 23 -10.03 4.06 9.20
N ARG A 24 -8.88 3.54 9.64
CA ARG A 24 -8.29 3.92 10.92
C ARG A 24 -7.24 5.01 10.70
N PRO A 25 -7.13 5.98 11.64
CA PRO A 25 -6.04 6.95 11.61
C PRO A 25 -4.70 6.22 11.48
N ALA A 26 -3.87 6.66 10.54
CA ALA A 26 -2.51 6.17 10.47
C ALA A 26 -1.79 6.56 11.77
N ASP A 27 -1.10 5.61 12.39
CA ASP A 27 -0.15 5.90 13.46
C ASP A 27 0.84 6.98 12.99
N PRO A 28 1.40 7.81 13.90
CA PRO A 28 2.46 8.74 13.57
C PRO A 28 3.55 8.02 12.75
N PRO A 29 4.23 8.71 11.81
CA PRO A 29 5.24 8.10 10.96
C PRO A 29 6.21 7.30 11.83
N GLN A 30 6.30 6.01 11.56
CA GLN A 30 7.21 5.13 12.29
C GLN A 30 8.63 5.56 11.97
N TYR A 31 9.48 5.61 12.99
CA TYR A 31 10.88 5.92 12.86
C TYR A 31 11.68 4.70 13.32
N GLN A 32 12.77 4.43 12.61
CA GLN A 32 13.74 3.45 13.04
C GLN A 32 14.99 4.16 13.56
N GLU A 33 15.46 3.72 14.73
CA GLU A 33 16.74 4.14 15.30
C GLU A 33 17.82 3.13 14.92
N VAL A 34 18.92 3.63 14.35
CA VAL A 34 20.03 2.82 13.88
C VAL A 34 21.34 3.40 14.38
N PRO A 35 22.15 2.65 15.15
CA PRO A 35 23.43 3.15 15.65
C PRO A 35 24.37 3.39 14.46
N LEU A 36 24.98 4.58 14.40
CA LEU A 36 26.10 4.87 13.49
C LEU A 36 27.42 4.43 14.12
N ASP A 37 27.56 4.63 15.44
CA ASP A 37 28.64 4.13 16.28
C ASP A 37 28.16 3.98 17.75
N GLU A 38 29.09 3.90 18.71
CA GLU A 38 28.76 3.78 20.14
C GLU A 38 28.11 5.04 20.75
N ALA A 39 28.34 6.21 20.16
CA ALA A 39 27.96 7.51 20.71
C ALA A 39 26.87 8.23 19.90
N VAL A 40 26.64 7.83 18.65
CA VAL A 40 25.76 8.49 17.70
C VAL A 40 24.76 7.51 17.12
N THR A 41 23.48 7.84 17.24
CA THR A 41 22.37 7.07 16.68
C THR A 41 21.61 7.91 15.67
N LEU A 42 21.23 7.29 14.55
CA LEU A 42 20.44 7.91 13.50
C LEU A 42 18.98 7.47 13.63
N ARG A 43 18.06 8.42 13.76
CA ARG A 43 16.62 8.19 13.67
C ARG A 43 16.11 8.60 12.29
N VAL A 44 15.59 7.65 11.52
CA VAL A 44 15.15 7.81 10.13
C VAL A 44 13.70 7.40 9.94
N PRO A 45 12.97 7.96 8.96
CA PRO A 45 11.62 7.50 8.63
C PRO A 45 11.62 6.04 8.16
N ASP A 46 10.69 5.24 8.70
CA ASP A 46 10.41 3.85 8.30
C ASP A 46 9.19 3.76 7.35
N VAL A 47 8.70 4.91 6.89
CA VAL A 47 7.57 5.00 5.96
C VAL A 47 8.02 5.45 4.57
N PRO A 48 7.34 5.04 3.49
CA PRO A 48 7.66 5.51 2.15
C PRO A 48 7.54 7.03 2.04
N VAL A 49 8.55 7.68 1.46
CA VAL A 49 8.55 9.12 1.17
C VAL A 49 8.10 9.37 -0.28
N ARG A 50 7.37 10.46 -0.50
CA ARG A 50 6.86 10.80 -1.84
C ARG A 50 7.87 11.63 -2.64
N PRO A 51 7.90 11.50 -3.98
CA PRO A 51 8.61 12.43 -4.83
C PRO A 51 8.16 13.88 -4.59
N GLY A 52 9.11 14.82 -4.54
CA GLY A 52 8.85 16.23 -4.22
C GLY A 52 8.65 16.54 -2.74
N GLN A 53 8.56 15.54 -1.86
CA GLN A 53 8.39 15.74 -0.42
C GLN A 53 9.74 15.94 0.29
N LEU A 54 9.71 16.74 1.36
CA LEU A 54 10.80 16.86 2.33
C LEU A 54 10.63 15.84 3.46
N PHE A 55 11.72 15.23 3.90
CA PHE A 55 11.76 14.44 5.14
C PHE A 55 13.03 14.74 5.92
N SER A 56 13.01 14.50 7.24
CA SER A 56 14.15 14.77 8.12
C SER A 56 14.65 13.48 8.74
N ALA A 57 15.97 13.30 8.75
CA ALA A 57 16.65 12.34 9.61
C ALA A 57 17.19 13.09 10.84
N THR A 58 17.10 12.47 12.01
CA THR A 58 17.59 13.05 13.26
C THR A 58 18.81 12.31 13.72
N VAL A 59 19.89 13.04 14.00
CA VAL A 59 21.09 12.53 14.65
C VAL A 59 20.93 12.74 16.15
N LEU A 60 21.07 11.65 16.89
CA LEU A 60 20.99 11.58 18.34
C LEU A 60 22.38 11.34 18.90
N LEU A 61 22.74 12.05 19.96
CA LEU A 61 24.00 11.87 20.67
C LEU A 61 23.78 11.26 22.04
N ARG A 62 24.67 10.37 22.44
CA ARG A 62 24.76 9.90 23.82
C ARG A 62 25.14 11.04 24.75
N HIS A 63 24.57 11.07 25.95
CA HIS A 63 24.84 12.10 26.96
C HIS A 63 26.32 12.25 27.34
N ASN A 64 27.13 11.20 27.21
CA ASN A 64 28.56 11.21 27.53
C ASN A 64 29.45 11.70 26.36
N PHE A 65 28.86 12.33 25.34
CA PHE A 65 29.60 12.81 24.17
C PHE A 65 30.48 14.04 24.47
N THR A 66 31.80 13.85 24.40
CA THR A 66 32.79 14.86 24.82
C THR A 66 33.46 15.62 23.68
N ALA A 67 33.33 15.17 22.42
CA ALA A 67 34.03 15.82 21.31
C ALA A 67 33.50 17.24 21.04
N ASN A 68 34.40 18.14 20.65
CA ASN A 68 34.08 19.54 20.33
C ASN A 68 33.74 19.75 18.85
N VAL A 69 34.11 18.80 18.00
CA VAL A 69 33.85 18.82 16.57
C VAL A 69 33.37 17.44 16.14
N LEU A 70 32.29 17.41 15.37
CA LEU A 70 31.74 16.22 14.75
C LEU A 70 31.49 16.53 13.27
N THR A 71 32.04 15.71 12.39
CA THR A 71 31.84 15.83 10.95
C THR A 71 31.01 14.64 10.45
N LEU A 72 29.94 14.92 9.73
CA LEU A 72 29.06 13.94 9.13
C LEU A 72 29.13 14.04 7.61
N ARG A 73 29.57 12.96 6.96
CA ARG A 73 29.62 12.84 5.52
C ARG A 73 28.46 11.98 5.03
N ILE A 74 27.59 12.59 4.23
CA ILE A 74 26.38 11.96 3.69
C ILE A 74 26.53 11.82 2.19
N LYS A 75 26.40 10.61 1.65
CA LYS A 75 26.42 10.33 0.22
C LYS A 75 25.07 9.80 -0.23
N VAL A 76 24.43 10.52 -1.15
CA VAL A 76 23.12 10.18 -1.70
C VAL A 76 23.24 9.85 -3.19
N LYS A 77 22.45 8.89 -3.67
CA LYS A 77 22.31 8.63 -5.12
C LYS A 77 21.49 9.77 -5.76
N LYS A 78 21.69 10.00 -7.07
CA LYS A 78 20.82 10.91 -7.86
C LYS A 78 19.35 10.60 -7.58
N GLY A 79 18.49 11.61 -7.43
CA GLY A 79 17.11 11.47 -6.96
C GLY A 79 16.87 11.91 -5.51
N LEU A 80 17.92 12.13 -4.72
CA LEU A 80 17.86 12.63 -3.35
C LEU A 80 18.87 13.76 -3.16
N HIS A 81 18.50 14.76 -2.37
CA HIS A 81 19.37 15.89 -2.01
C HIS A 81 19.26 16.24 -0.54
N VAL A 82 20.38 16.56 0.09
CA VAL A 82 20.36 17.22 1.40
C VAL A 82 20.11 18.72 1.20
N THR A 83 19.10 19.24 1.88
CA THR A 83 18.60 20.62 1.74
C THR A 83 18.93 21.50 2.93
N ALA A 84 19.06 20.95 4.12
CA ALA A 84 19.45 21.69 5.32
C ALA A 84 20.05 20.76 6.38
N ALA A 85 20.80 21.36 7.30
CA ALA A 85 21.28 20.73 8.52
C ALA A 85 21.07 21.74 9.65
N ARG A 86 20.25 21.38 10.65
CA ARG A 86 19.77 22.27 11.70
C ARG A 86 20.13 21.68 13.06
N PRO A 87 20.99 22.33 13.87
CA PRO A 87 21.25 21.91 15.23
C PRO A 87 19.95 21.93 16.04
N ALA A 88 19.68 20.88 16.82
CA ALA A 88 18.54 20.86 17.75
C ALA A 88 18.73 21.89 18.89
N GLN A 89 19.99 22.18 19.22
CA GLN A 89 20.38 23.18 20.22
C GLN A 89 21.36 24.21 19.61
N PRO A 90 20.87 25.23 18.88
CA PRO A 90 21.72 26.22 18.20
C PRO A 90 22.57 27.10 19.13
N SER A 91 22.23 27.16 20.43
CA SER A 91 23.03 27.84 21.45
C SER A 91 24.31 27.08 21.82
N LEU A 92 24.31 25.75 21.70
CA LEU A 92 25.44 24.90 22.05
C LEU A 92 26.25 24.46 20.83
N TRP A 93 25.62 24.38 19.66
CA TRP A 93 26.21 23.82 18.46
C TRP A 93 25.95 24.69 17.24
N THR A 94 26.99 24.88 16.43
CA THR A 94 26.91 25.47 15.10
C THR A 94 27.13 24.38 14.06
N ALA A 95 26.38 24.40 12.96
CA ALA A 95 26.54 23.44 11.86
C ALA A 95 26.84 24.17 10.56
N LYS A 96 27.92 23.76 9.89
CA LYS A 96 28.28 24.20 8.55
C LYS A 96 27.98 23.09 7.55
N LEU A 97 27.32 23.43 6.45
CA LEU A 97 26.84 22.50 5.44
C LEU A 97 27.50 22.79 4.08
N ASP A 98 28.37 21.90 3.63
CA ASP A 98 29.05 21.97 2.33
C ASP A 98 28.51 20.87 1.39
N ARG A 99 28.05 21.24 0.19
CA ARG A 99 27.42 20.30 -0.77
C ARG A 99 28.27 20.14 -2.03
N PHE A 100 28.47 18.90 -2.44
CA PHE A 100 29.25 18.52 -3.59
C PHE A 100 28.41 17.68 -4.57
N LYS A 101 28.14 18.22 -5.75
CA LYS A 101 27.39 17.49 -6.79
C LYS A 101 28.34 16.63 -7.61
N GLY A 102 28.23 15.30 -7.50
CA GLY A 102 28.88 14.36 -8.41
C GLY A 102 27.95 13.84 -9.51
N SER A 103 28.52 13.18 -10.52
CA SER A 103 27.78 12.60 -11.65
C SER A 103 26.96 11.35 -11.28
N LYS A 104 27.47 10.53 -10.36
CA LYS A 104 26.79 9.31 -9.86
C LYS A 104 26.12 9.50 -8.49
N HIS A 105 26.76 10.28 -7.62
CA HIS A 105 26.32 10.51 -6.24
C HIS A 105 26.55 11.97 -5.86
N HIS A 106 25.66 12.54 -5.05
CA HIS A 106 25.89 13.81 -4.37
C HIS A 106 26.46 13.52 -2.98
N THR A 107 27.45 14.31 -2.57
CA THR A 107 28.06 14.20 -1.24
C THR A 107 27.80 15.49 -0.49
N THR A 108 27.45 15.38 0.78
CA THR A 108 27.24 16.52 1.68
C THR A 108 28.12 16.32 2.89
N LEU A 109 28.85 17.36 3.26
CA LEU A 109 29.68 17.39 4.47
C LEU A 109 29.04 18.35 5.45
N ILE A 110 28.75 17.87 6.66
CA ILE A 110 28.20 18.67 7.74
C ILE A 110 29.24 18.71 8.85
N THR A 111 29.83 19.86 9.11
CA THR A 111 30.79 20.05 10.20
C THR A 111 30.11 20.81 11.32
N CYS A 112 29.98 20.16 12.47
CA CYS A 112 29.38 20.73 13.67
C CYS A 112 30.47 21.12 14.66
N HIS A 113 30.41 22.36 15.17
CA HIS A 113 31.32 22.88 16.18
C HIS A 113 30.55 23.24 17.45
N ARG A 114 31.09 22.83 18.60
CA ARG A 114 30.58 23.23 19.91
C ARG A 114 30.86 24.72 20.12
N ALA A 115 29.82 25.50 20.32
CA ALA A 115 29.86 26.96 20.40
C ALA A 115 29.83 27.51 21.83
N GLY A 116 29.47 26.70 22.84
CA GLY A 116 29.33 27.15 24.24
C GLY A 116 29.89 26.18 25.29
N THR A 117 30.20 26.70 26.47
CA THR A 117 30.47 25.91 27.67
C THR A 117 29.15 25.47 28.31
N THR A 118 28.97 24.16 28.48
CA THR A 118 27.82 23.57 29.17
C THR A 118 27.69 24.12 30.59
N GLY A 119 26.56 24.77 30.92
CA GLY A 119 26.10 24.83 32.30
C GLY A 119 25.60 23.44 32.74
N PRO A 120 25.48 23.16 34.04
CA PRO A 120 24.97 21.87 34.50
C PRO A 120 23.48 21.77 34.13
N ASP A 121 23.17 21.02 33.08
CA ASP A 121 21.78 20.76 32.69
C ASP A 121 21.15 19.80 33.72
N SER A 122 20.31 20.38 34.57
CA SER A 122 19.41 19.65 35.47
C SER A 122 18.15 19.23 34.70
N SER A 123 18.25 18.23 33.84
CA SER A 123 17.06 17.56 33.29
C SER A 123 17.38 16.14 32.86
N ASN A 124 16.54 15.20 33.32
CA ASN A 124 16.50 13.75 33.08
C ASN A 124 17.57 13.14 32.15
N PRO A 125 18.30 12.09 32.59
CA PRO A 125 19.24 11.39 31.73
C PRO A 125 18.48 10.55 30.71
N LEU A 126 17.99 11.16 29.64
CA LEU A 126 17.73 10.43 28.41
C LEU A 126 19.10 9.93 27.91
N GLU A 127 19.25 8.63 27.65
CA GLU A 127 20.53 8.09 27.19
C GLU A 127 21.04 8.79 25.92
N LEU A 128 20.09 9.22 25.07
CA LEU A 128 20.27 9.90 23.79
C LEU A 128 19.54 11.25 23.78
N SER A 129 20.20 12.28 23.23
CA SER A 129 19.66 13.64 23.05
C SER A 129 19.66 14.04 21.57
N GLU A 130 18.63 14.77 21.13
CA GLU A 130 18.59 15.30 19.77
C GLU A 130 19.72 16.31 19.55
N PHE A 131 20.49 16.10 18.49
CA PHE A 131 21.69 16.88 18.19
C PHE A 131 21.56 17.65 16.88
N LEU A 132 21.18 16.98 15.79
CA LEU A 132 21.13 17.57 14.46
C LEU A 132 19.97 16.99 13.65
N TRP A 133 19.16 17.85 13.04
CA TRP A 133 18.19 17.47 12.04
C TRP A 133 18.78 17.68 10.64
N VAL A 134 18.72 16.67 9.79
CA VAL A 134 19.18 16.73 8.40
C VAL A 134 17.98 16.58 7.49
N ASP A 135 17.68 17.61 6.71
CA ASP A 135 16.50 17.66 5.85
C ASP A 135 16.87 17.23 4.43
N PHE A 136 16.08 16.32 3.87
CA PHE A 136 16.27 15.75 2.54
C PHE A 136 15.09 16.10 1.63
N LEU A 137 15.38 16.32 0.35
CA LEU A 137 14.39 16.46 -0.71
C LEU A 137 14.49 15.28 -1.68
N VAL A 138 13.33 14.68 -1.97
CA VAL A 138 13.19 13.68 -3.02
C VAL A 138 12.92 14.38 -4.35
N GLU A 139 13.75 14.14 -5.37
CA GLU A 139 13.48 14.69 -6.70
C GLU A 139 12.17 14.13 -7.27
N ASN A 140 11.44 14.97 -8.00
CA ASN A 140 10.24 14.55 -8.71
C ASN A 140 10.65 13.75 -9.96
N THR A 141 10.91 12.45 -9.80
CA THR A 141 11.18 11.55 -10.92
C THR A 141 9.91 10.77 -11.24
N THR A 142 9.46 10.84 -12.49
CA THR A 142 8.32 10.07 -13.01
C THR A 142 8.68 8.59 -13.06
N SER A 143 8.59 7.88 -11.94
CA SER A 143 8.87 6.45 -11.86
C SER A 143 7.59 5.60 -11.96
N GLY A 144 6.58 6.10 -12.69
CA GLY A 144 5.40 5.33 -13.11
C GLY A 144 4.72 4.55 -11.99
N GLY A 145 4.61 5.11 -10.78
CA GLY A 145 4.01 4.42 -9.63
C GLY A 145 4.79 3.20 -9.08
N VAL A 146 6.03 2.97 -9.51
CA VAL A 146 6.91 1.94 -8.95
C VAL A 146 7.70 2.52 -7.77
N ALA A 147 7.64 1.83 -6.63
CA ALA A 147 8.43 2.20 -5.46
C ALA A 147 9.91 1.88 -5.70
N VAL A 148 10.80 2.82 -5.41
CA VAL A 148 12.24 2.73 -5.64
C VAL A 148 12.97 2.92 -4.32
N THR A 149 13.87 2.00 -3.97
CA THR A 149 14.78 2.18 -2.83
C THR A 149 15.97 3.04 -3.23
N ARG A 150 16.30 4.01 -2.37
CA ARG A 150 17.40 4.95 -2.59
C ARG A 150 18.36 4.86 -1.39
N PRO A 151 19.58 4.34 -1.59
CA PRO A 151 20.54 4.24 -0.50
C PRO A 151 21.14 5.61 -0.15
N VAL A 152 21.32 5.83 1.14
CA VAL A 152 22.03 6.96 1.75
C VAL A 152 23.15 6.41 2.60
N THR A 153 24.38 6.74 2.25
CA THR A 153 25.55 6.37 3.04
C THR A 153 25.84 7.48 4.03
N TRP A 154 26.02 7.10 5.29
CA TRP A 154 26.38 7.95 6.41
C TRP A 154 27.77 7.54 6.90
N GLN A 155 28.63 8.52 7.11
CA GLN A 155 29.98 8.30 7.59
C GLN A 155 30.30 9.40 8.61
N LEU A 156 30.77 8.97 9.78
CA LEU A 156 31.09 9.85 10.89
C LEU A 156 32.60 10.05 11.01
N GLU A 157 33.02 11.27 11.34
CA GLU A 157 34.42 11.63 11.50
C GLU A 157 34.58 12.51 12.75
N TYR A 158 35.49 12.10 13.66
CA TYR A 158 35.87 12.86 14.85
C TYR A 158 37.22 13.55 14.68
N ALA A 159 37.41 14.68 15.37
CA ALA A 159 38.69 15.37 15.39
C ALA A 159 39.78 14.49 16.04
N GLY A 160 40.89 14.28 15.34
CA GLY A 160 42.05 13.50 15.83
C GLY A 160 42.03 12.02 15.48
N GLN A 161 41.00 11.52 14.80
CA GLN A 161 40.94 10.14 14.33
C GLN A 161 41.74 9.98 13.02
N ALA A 162 42.53 8.90 12.90
CA ALA A 162 43.33 8.63 11.70
C ALA A 162 42.43 8.34 10.48
N PRO A 163 42.86 8.67 9.25
CA PRO A 163 42.08 8.41 8.02
C PRO A 163 41.73 6.92 7.81
N GLU A 164 42.48 6.00 8.43
CA GLU A 164 42.23 4.55 8.33
C GLU A 164 41.07 4.05 9.20
N ALA A 165 40.49 4.93 10.04
CA ALA A 165 39.28 4.70 10.81
C ALA A 165 37.98 5.03 10.04
N GLU A 166 38.05 5.27 8.72
CA GLU A 166 36.92 5.43 7.79
C GLU A 166 35.97 4.19 7.67
N LYS A 167 36.02 3.24 8.63
CA LYS A 167 35.46 1.90 8.48
C LYS A 167 33.95 1.81 8.68
N ASP A 168 33.34 2.67 9.50
CA ASP A 168 31.91 2.54 9.81
C ASP A 168 31.07 3.40 8.85
N LYS A 169 30.89 2.86 7.66
CA LYS A 169 29.96 3.38 6.65
C LYS A 169 28.62 2.70 6.84
N MET A 170 27.67 3.40 7.41
CA MET A 170 26.29 2.93 7.51
C MET A 170 25.52 3.27 6.24
N VAL A 171 24.78 2.32 5.68
CA VAL A 171 23.92 2.56 4.52
C VAL A 171 22.47 2.38 4.94
N TRP A 172 21.68 3.46 4.85
CA TRP A 172 20.25 3.42 5.06
C TRP A 172 19.51 3.44 3.72
N GLU A 173 18.48 2.61 3.56
CA GLU A 173 17.67 2.57 2.34
C GLU A 173 16.36 3.30 2.53
N ILE A 174 16.16 4.38 1.78
CA ILE A 174 14.91 5.13 1.80
C ILE A 174 13.99 4.56 0.73
N LEU A 175 12.78 4.17 1.12
CA LEU A 175 11.74 3.78 0.19
C LEU A 175 11.06 5.03 -0.38
N VAL A 176 11.21 5.27 -1.67
CA VAL A 176 10.51 6.34 -2.39
C VAL A 176 9.34 5.74 -3.14
N SER A 177 8.12 6.24 -2.91
CA SER A 177 6.93 5.78 -3.62
C SER A 177 5.99 6.95 -3.89
N GLU A 178 5.44 7.04 -5.10
CA GLU A 178 4.36 7.99 -5.41
C GLU A 178 3.10 7.69 -4.59
N ARG A 179 2.91 6.43 -4.19
CA ARG A 179 1.76 5.96 -3.41
C ARG A 179 2.22 5.10 -2.25
N ASP A 180 1.88 5.53 -1.04
CA ASP A 180 2.06 4.73 0.17
C ASP A 180 0.83 3.82 0.35
N ILE A 181 0.75 2.78 -0.49
CA ILE A 181 -0.38 1.85 -0.51
C ILE A 181 -0.32 1.00 0.76
N ARG A 182 -1.36 1.10 1.59
CA ARG A 182 -1.49 0.41 2.88
C ARG A 182 -2.29 -0.88 2.78
N ALA A 183 -3.30 -0.92 1.92
CA ALA A 183 -4.20 -2.06 1.83
C ALA A 183 -4.68 -2.33 0.41
N LEU A 184 -5.04 -3.59 0.18
CA LEU A 184 -5.79 -4.06 -0.97
C LEU A 184 -7.18 -4.48 -0.49
N VAL A 185 -8.23 -4.05 -1.17
CA VAL A 185 -9.62 -4.27 -0.76
C VAL A 185 -10.44 -4.80 -1.94
N PRO A 186 -10.92 -6.05 -1.90
CA PRO A 186 -11.88 -6.58 -2.87
C PRO A 186 -13.29 -6.12 -2.50
N LEU A 187 -14.01 -5.55 -3.46
CA LEU A 187 -15.37 -5.04 -3.32
C LEU A 187 -16.31 -5.82 -4.24
N ALA A 188 -17.24 -6.57 -3.65
CA ALA A 188 -18.24 -7.32 -4.42
C ALA A 188 -19.60 -6.65 -4.33
N LYS A 189 -20.32 -6.54 -5.45
CA LYS A 189 -21.69 -5.97 -5.47
C LYS A 189 -22.68 -6.69 -4.55
N ALA A 190 -22.43 -7.97 -4.25
CA ALA A 190 -23.21 -8.78 -3.32
C ALA A 190 -22.29 -9.79 -2.61
N GLU A 191 -22.51 -10.02 -1.32
CA GLU A 191 -21.79 -11.04 -0.56
C GLU A 191 -22.55 -12.38 -0.51
N GLU A 192 -23.75 -12.43 -1.09
CA GLU A 192 -24.58 -13.64 -1.17
C GLU A 192 -24.94 -13.97 -2.61
N LEU A 193 -24.89 -15.27 -2.93
CA LEU A 193 -25.16 -15.80 -4.27
C LEU A 193 -26.00 -17.07 -4.17
N VAL A 194 -27.08 -17.14 -4.95
CA VAL A 194 -27.90 -18.36 -5.07
C VAL A 194 -27.57 -19.05 -6.39
N ASN A 195 -27.16 -20.32 -6.34
CA ASN A 195 -26.88 -21.13 -7.51
C ASN A 195 -28.18 -21.60 -8.18
N THR A 196 -28.78 -20.71 -8.97
CA THR A 196 -29.93 -21.03 -9.83
C THR A 196 -29.51 -21.70 -11.14
N ALA A 197 -28.21 -21.74 -11.47
CA ALA A 197 -27.70 -22.31 -12.71
C ALA A 197 -27.98 -23.82 -12.82
N LEU A 198 -28.12 -24.52 -11.69
CA LEU A 198 -28.57 -25.92 -11.62
C LEU A 198 -29.98 -26.13 -12.20
N LEU A 199 -30.82 -25.10 -12.14
CA LEU A 199 -32.21 -25.13 -12.60
C LEU A 199 -32.35 -24.54 -14.01
N THR A 200 -31.67 -23.42 -14.25
CA THR A 200 -31.85 -22.62 -15.46
C THR A 200 -30.82 -22.92 -16.54
N GLY A 201 -29.70 -23.56 -16.20
CA GLY A 201 -28.53 -23.68 -17.07
C GLY A 201 -27.75 -22.38 -17.27
N GLU A 202 -28.18 -21.28 -16.66
CA GLU A 202 -27.55 -19.96 -16.80
C GLU A 202 -26.64 -19.63 -15.59
N PRO A 203 -25.34 -19.37 -15.80
CA PRO A 203 -24.43 -19.00 -14.73
C PRO A 203 -24.86 -17.72 -14.00
N ARG A 204 -24.69 -17.70 -12.67
CA ARG A 204 -24.89 -16.48 -11.87
C ARG A 204 -23.54 -15.88 -11.49
N ARG A 205 -23.37 -14.59 -11.74
CA ARG A 205 -22.11 -13.86 -11.58
C ARG A 205 -22.30 -12.65 -10.65
N VAL A 206 -21.33 -12.41 -9.78
CA VAL A 206 -21.23 -11.22 -8.94
C VAL A 206 -19.95 -10.47 -9.33
N PRO A 207 -20.06 -9.22 -9.83
CA PRO A 207 -18.89 -8.41 -10.13
C PRO A 207 -18.08 -8.08 -8.87
N VAL A 208 -16.76 -8.14 -9.01
CA VAL A 208 -15.78 -7.76 -7.99
C VAL A 208 -14.85 -6.69 -8.56
N ARG A 209 -14.62 -5.63 -7.79
CA ARG A 209 -13.59 -4.62 -8.08
C ARG A 209 -12.52 -4.67 -7.03
N LEU A 210 -11.27 -4.59 -7.46
CA LEU A 210 -10.12 -4.57 -6.55
C LEU A 210 -9.60 -3.14 -6.44
N VAL A 211 -9.58 -2.59 -5.22
CA VAL A 211 -9.09 -1.23 -4.99
C VAL A 211 -7.91 -1.23 -4.02
N THR A 212 -7.01 -0.28 -4.20
CA THR A 212 -5.94 0.02 -3.25
C THR A 212 -6.33 1.22 -2.41
N VAL A 213 -5.91 1.20 -1.14
CA VAL A 213 -6.06 2.32 -0.21
C VAL A 213 -4.66 2.84 0.13
N ASP A 214 -4.41 4.12 -0.09
CA ASP A 214 -3.17 4.76 0.36
C ASP A 214 -3.28 5.35 1.77
N SER A 215 -2.16 5.82 2.33
CA SER A 215 -2.14 6.46 3.67
C SER A 215 -2.92 7.77 3.76
N GLY A 216 -3.26 8.39 2.64
CA GLY A 216 -4.16 9.54 2.58
C GLY A 216 -5.65 9.15 2.50
N GLY A 217 -5.96 7.85 2.42
CA GLY A 217 -7.32 7.34 2.26
C GLY A 217 -7.82 7.37 0.81
N ALA A 218 -6.97 7.68 -0.18
CA ALA A 218 -7.38 7.66 -1.57
C ALA A 218 -7.59 6.22 -2.06
N LEU A 219 -8.70 6.01 -2.75
CA LEU A 219 -9.08 4.73 -3.35
C LEU A 219 -8.78 4.75 -4.84
N VAL A 220 -7.99 3.78 -5.31
CA VAL A 220 -7.73 3.60 -6.75
C VAL A 220 -7.89 2.15 -7.17
N GLU A 221 -8.67 1.97 -8.22
CA GLU A 221 -8.92 0.67 -8.85
C GLU A 221 -7.64 0.08 -9.45
N VAL A 222 -7.47 -1.22 -9.25
CA VAL A 222 -6.40 -2.02 -9.82
C VAL A 222 -6.99 -2.83 -10.97
N THR A 223 -6.38 -2.72 -12.15
CA THR A 223 -6.85 -3.40 -13.37
C THR A 223 -5.81 -4.35 -13.97
N GLU A 224 -4.56 -4.31 -13.50
CA GLU A 224 -3.45 -5.07 -14.09
C GLU A 224 -2.70 -5.89 -13.03
N GLN A 225 -2.16 -7.04 -13.45
CA GLN A 225 -1.33 -7.94 -12.63
C GLN A 225 -2.04 -8.44 -11.36
N ILE A 226 -3.34 -8.69 -11.48
CA ILE A 226 -4.20 -9.21 -10.41
C ILE A 226 -4.17 -10.73 -10.47
N GLY A 227 -4.18 -11.38 -9.32
CA GLY A 227 -4.51 -12.79 -9.21
C GLY A 227 -5.56 -13.03 -8.14
N CYS A 228 -6.32 -14.11 -8.31
CA CYS A 228 -7.37 -14.52 -7.40
C CYS A 228 -7.54 -16.04 -7.40
N GLU A 229 -8.02 -16.57 -6.28
CA GLU A 229 -8.26 -18.00 -6.11
C GLU A 229 -9.43 -18.23 -5.14
N SER A 230 -10.33 -19.15 -5.49
CA SER A 230 -11.37 -19.62 -4.58
C SER A 230 -10.83 -20.73 -3.70
N ALA A 231 -11.02 -20.63 -2.39
CA ALA A 231 -10.66 -21.70 -1.46
C ALA A 231 -11.49 -22.97 -1.66
N ASN A 232 -12.63 -22.91 -2.36
CA ASN A 232 -13.46 -24.07 -2.67
C ASN A 232 -14.17 -23.92 -4.03
N THR A 233 -13.52 -24.41 -5.08
CA THR A 233 -14.04 -24.39 -6.46
C THR A 233 -15.28 -25.26 -6.68
N GLN A 234 -15.60 -26.16 -5.75
CA GLN A 234 -16.84 -26.96 -5.78
C GLN A 234 -18.06 -26.18 -5.27
N VAL A 235 -17.86 -24.96 -4.76
CA VAL A 235 -18.92 -24.08 -4.25
C VAL A 235 -18.95 -22.76 -5.01
N LEU A 236 -17.79 -22.16 -5.28
CA LEU A 236 -17.70 -20.85 -5.94
C LEU A 236 -16.47 -20.80 -6.84
N GLN A 237 -16.64 -20.30 -8.06
CA GLN A 237 -15.55 -20.06 -9.01
C GLN A 237 -15.21 -18.57 -9.11
N VAL A 238 -14.03 -18.29 -9.65
CA VAL A 238 -13.53 -16.94 -9.94
C VAL A 238 -13.23 -16.81 -11.44
N SER A 239 -13.45 -15.64 -12.02
CA SER A 239 -13.06 -15.33 -13.40
C SER A 239 -11.55 -15.26 -13.54
N GLU A 240 -11.02 -15.57 -14.73
CA GLU A 240 -9.58 -15.46 -15.02
C GLU A 240 -9.03 -14.03 -14.85
N THR A 241 -9.85 -13.01 -15.13
CA THR A 241 -9.54 -11.58 -14.97
C THR A 241 -9.75 -11.07 -13.54
N CYS A 242 -10.23 -11.92 -12.62
CA CYS A 242 -10.55 -11.56 -11.23
C CYS A 242 -11.56 -10.41 -11.07
N ASP A 243 -12.40 -10.18 -12.08
CA ASP A 243 -13.45 -9.15 -12.10
C ASP A 243 -14.83 -9.69 -11.67
N ALA A 244 -14.96 -10.99 -11.46
CA ALA A 244 -16.21 -11.62 -11.03
C ALA A 244 -15.98 -12.93 -10.28
N VAL A 245 -16.89 -13.21 -9.35
CA VAL A 245 -17.09 -14.55 -8.78
C VAL A 245 -18.40 -15.13 -9.31
N PHE A 246 -18.47 -16.43 -9.52
CA PHE A 246 -19.62 -17.03 -10.17
C PHE A 246 -19.88 -18.49 -9.81
N VAL A 247 -21.11 -18.92 -10.08
CA VAL A 247 -21.53 -20.32 -10.09
C VAL A 247 -22.08 -20.65 -11.47
N SER A 248 -21.69 -21.82 -11.99
CA SER A 248 -21.97 -22.29 -13.34
C SER A 248 -22.99 -23.43 -13.40
N GLY A 249 -23.43 -23.93 -12.24
CA GLY A 249 -24.30 -25.09 -12.13
C GLY A 249 -23.55 -26.41 -12.02
N LYS A 250 -22.21 -26.39 -12.10
CA LYS A 250 -21.35 -27.55 -11.79
C LYS A 250 -21.11 -27.69 -10.28
N GLU A 251 -21.32 -26.62 -9.53
CA GLU A 251 -21.13 -26.53 -8.08
C GLU A 251 -22.34 -27.16 -7.37
N SER A 252 -22.13 -28.31 -6.73
CA SER A 252 -23.20 -29.13 -6.13
C SER A 252 -23.49 -28.81 -4.66
N ARG A 253 -22.75 -27.87 -4.06
CA ARG A 253 -22.85 -27.53 -2.63
C ARG A 253 -22.90 -26.03 -2.43
N GLY A 254 -23.66 -25.62 -1.41
CA GLY A 254 -23.58 -24.28 -0.84
C GLY A 254 -22.61 -24.27 0.34
N ALA A 255 -22.13 -23.08 0.72
CA ALA A 255 -21.39 -22.89 1.96
C ALA A 255 -21.46 -21.42 2.40
N ARG A 256 -21.43 -21.22 3.73
CA ARG A 256 -21.37 -19.88 4.33
C ARG A 256 -19.92 -19.45 4.49
N GLY A 257 -19.59 -18.25 4.03
CA GLY A 257 -18.26 -17.66 4.22
C GLY A 257 -17.14 -18.37 3.45
N VAL A 258 -17.43 -18.82 2.23
CA VAL A 258 -16.39 -19.27 1.27
C VAL A 258 -15.41 -18.14 1.05
N ARG A 259 -14.13 -18.44 1.27
CA ARG A 259 -13.06 -17.46 1.09
C ARG A 259 -12.61 -17.44 -0.35
N VAL A 260 -12.51 -16.23 -0.92
CA VAL A 260 -11.83 -15.96 -2.18
C VAL A 260 -10.65 -15.05 -1.87
N ASP A 261 -9.46 -15.51 -2.20
CA ASP A 261 -8.21 -14.80 -1.96
C ASP A 261 -7.85 -13.99 -3.21
N PHE A 262 -7.48 -12.72 -3.03
CA PHE A 262 -7.04 -11.79 -4.06
C PHE A 262 -5.64 -11.30 -3.72
N TRP A 263 -4.80 -11.15 -4.73
CA TRP A 263 -3.46 -10.59 -4.54
C TRP A 263 -3.07 -9.67 -5.69
N TRP A 264 -2.27 -8.68 -5.33
CA TRP A 264 -1.66 -7.76 -6.28
C TRP A 264 -0.29 -7.35 -5.73
N ARG A 265 0.76 -7.62 -6.52
CA ARG A 265 2.15 -7.47 -6.08
C ARG A 265 2.40 -8.24 -4.77
N ARG A 266 2.70 -7.54 -3.67
CA ARG A 266 2.91 -8.10 -2.33
C ARG A 266 1.66 -8.08 -1.44
N LEU A 267 0.62 -7.38 -1.87
CA LEU A 267 -0.59 -7.22 -1.09
C LEU A 267 -1.51 -8.41 -1.30
N ARG A 268 -2.15 -8.85 -0.22
CA ARG A 268 -3.11 -9.94 -0.21
C ARG A 268 -4.35 -9.47 0.54
N ALA A 269 -5.51 -9.91 0.07
CA ALA A 269 -6.79 -9.66 0.70
C ALA A 269 -7.72 -10.85 0.48
N SER A 270 -8.73 -10.99 1.30
CA SER A 270 -9.70 -12.07 1.18
C SER A 270 -11.11 -11.52 1.26
N LEU A 271 -11.98 -12.00 0.39
CA LEU A 271 -13.42 -11.77 0.43
C LEU A 271 -14.12 -13.04 0.91
N ARG A 272 -15.14 -12.92 1.75
CA ARG A 272 -15.97 -14.05 2.19
C ARG A 272 -17.35 -13.90 1.59
N LEU A 273 -17.85 -14.94 0.93
CA LEU A 273 -19.19 -14.95 0.34
C LEU A 273 -20.01 -16.14 0.84
N THR A 274 -21.32 -15.98 0.85
CA THR A 274 -22.28 -17.05 1.13
C THR A 274 -22.86 -17.54 -0.18
N VAL A 275 -22.72 -18.84 -0.46
CA VAL A 275 -23.32 -19.48 -1.63
C VAL A 275 -24.41 -20.43 -1.17
N TRP A 276 -25.60 -20.22 -1.71
CA TRP A 276 -26.76 -21.08 -1.52
C TRP A 276 -26.88 -22.03 -2.71
N ALA A 277 -27.03 -23.32 -2.45
CA ALA A 277 -27.32 -24.32 -3.47
C ALA A 277 -28.63 -25.04 -3.16
N PRO A 278 -29.48 -25.32 -4.15
CA PRO A 278 -30.67 -26.12 -3.96
C PRO A 278 -30.32 -27.54 -3.53
N LEU A 279 -31.15 -28.11 -2.66
CA LEU A 279 -31.07 -29.53 -2.31
C LEU A 279 -31.69 -30.36 -3.45
N LEU A 280 -30.94 -31.35 -3.93
CA LEU A 280 -31.38 -32.30 -4.97
C LEU A 280 -31.83 -33.62 -4.33
N PRO A 281 -32.81 -34.35 -4.92
CA PRO A 281 -33.56 -33.97 -6.12
C PRO A 281 -34.63 -32.91 -5.82
N LEU A 282 -34.88 -32.04 -6.79
CA LEU A 282 -35.92 -31.03 -6.70
C LEU A 282 -37.30 -31.66 -6.83
N ARG A 283 -38.26 -31.17 -6.05
CA ARG A 283 -39.68 -31.51 -6.20
C ARG A 283 -40.34 -30.44 -7.05
N VAL A 284 -40.88 -30.83 -8.19
CA VAL A 284 -41.63 -29.94 -9.08
C VAL A 284 -43.11 -30.21 -8.84
N GLU A 285 -43.83 -29.17 -8.38
CA GLU A 285 -45.28 -29.19 -8.27
C GLU A 285 -45.85 -28.36 -9.41
N LEU A 286 -46.65 -28.99 -10.27
CA LEU A 286 -47.32 -28.33 -11.38
C LEU A 286 -48.69 -27.86 -10.90
N SER A 287 -49.00 -26.57 -11.12
CA SER A 287 -50.33 -26.02 -10.81
C SER A 287 -51.41 -26.60 -11.71
N ASP A 288 -51.03 -26.97 -12.93
CA ASP A 288 -51.89 -27.61 -13.91
C ASP A 288 -51.19 -28.87 -14.43
N THR A 289 -51.79 -30.02 -14.16
CA THR A 289 -51.32 -31.32 -14.63
C THR A 289 -52.06 -31.77 -15.89
N THR A 290 -52.96 -30.96 -16.43
CA THR A 290 -53.69 -31.26 -17.65
C THR A 290 -52.83 -30.95 -18.86
N LEU A 291 -52.65 -31.94 -19.72
CA LEU A 291 -51.88 -31.80 -20.96
C LEU A 291 -52.84 -31.36 -22.07
N GLU A 292 -52.60 -30.17 -22.60
CA GLU A 292 -53.34 -29.64 -23.74
C GLU A 292 -52.68 -30.04 -25.07
N GLN A 293 -53.50 -30.36 -26.06
CA GLN A 293 -53.01 -30.73 -27.39
C GLN A 293 -52.39 -29.51 -28.08
N VAL A 294 -51.08 -29.53 -28.30
CA VAL A 294 -50.42 -28.54 -29.16
C VAL A 294 -50.81 -28.82 -30.62
N ARG A 295 -51.71 -28.02 -31.18
CA ARG A 295 -52.13 -28.13 -32.59
C ARG A 295 -50.90 -28.09 -33.50
N GLY A 296 -50.80 -29.09 -34.38
CA GLY A 296 -49.72 -29.18 -35.38
C GLY A 296 -48.42 -29.81 -34.88
N TRP A 297 -48.35 -30.29 -33.62
CA TRP A 297 -47.20 -31.03 -33.13
C TRP A 297 -47.10 -32.40 -33.80
N ARG A 298 -46.07 -32.60 -34.62
CA ARG A 298 -45.75 -33.91 -35.22
C ARG A 298 -44.70 -34.58 -34.36
N VAL A 299 -45.04 -35.72 -33.78
CA VAL A 299 -44.07 -36.57 -33.10
C VAL A 299 -43.16 -37.18 -34.17
N PRO A 300 -41.82 -37.04 -34.08
CA PRO A 300 -40.91 -37.79 -34.94
C PRO A 300 -41.22 -39.28 -34.76
N GLY A 301 -41.63 -39.95 -35.84
CA GLY A 301 -41.91 -41.39 -35.81
C GLY A 301 -40.66 -42.13 -35.32
N ALA A 302 -40.87 -43.16 -34.49
CA ALA A 302 -39.79 -44.05 -34.09
C ALA A 302 -39.05 -44.51 -35.36
N ALA A 303 -37.72 -44.36 -35.38
CA ALA A 303 -36.91 -44.98 -36.41
C ALA A 303 -37.08 -46.49 -36.25
N GLU A 304 -37.90 -47.09 -37.11
CA GLU A 304 -37.88 -48.53 -37.33
C GLU A 304 -36.63 -48.86 -38.14
N GLY A 305 -35.76 -49.71 -37.59
CA GLY A 305 -34.80 -50.53 -38.33
C GLY A 305 -33.55 -49.84 -38.85
#